data_AF-A0A258E666-F1
#
_entry.id   AF-A0A258E666-F1
#
_cell.length_a   1.000
_cell.length_b   1.000
_cell.length_c   1.000
_cell.angle_alpha   90.00
_cell.angle_beta   90.00
_cell.angle_gamma   90.00
#
_symmetry.space_group_name_H-M   'P 1'
#
loop_
_entity.id
_entity.type
_entity.pdbx_description
1 polymer ?
#
loop_
_entity_poly.entity_id
_entity_poly.type
_entity_poly.pdbx_seq_one_letter_code
_entity_poly.pdbx_strand_id
1 'polypeptide(L)'
;MTFKTLIFCILFSFSLTALAQTIPYTKGRIVISSDGNEHDEDDWAATPMSLALLKAAGLESQLTVYTFSDHTWGSNKEKPGADAQMRESAFMGAKWFGTKKTKFIEAVAAPNYAIIELT
;
A
#
# COMPACT_ATOMS: atom_id res chain seq x y z
N MET A 1 -9.25 -35.75 32.11
CA MET A 1 -10.01 -34.49 31.90
C MET A 1 -11.46 -34.76 32.33
N THR A 2 -12.03 -33.97 33.25
CA THR A 2 -13.42 -34.21 33.67
C THR A 2 -14.40 -33.63 32.65
N PHE A 3 -15.64 -34.16 32.59
CA PHE A 3 -16.68 -33.67 31.67
C PHE A 3 -16.92 -32.16 31.79
N LYS A 4 -16.83 -31.62 33.01
CA LYS A 4 -16.93 -30.17 33.27
C LYS A 4 -15.76 -29.39 32.69
N THR A 5 -14.54 -29.93 32.78
CA THR A 5 -13.34 -29.33 32.17
C THR A 5 -13.44 -29.31 30.64
N LEU A 6 -13.99 -30.38 30.04
CA LEU A 6 -14.19 -30.45 28.58
C LEU A 6 -15.20 -29.41 28.09
N ILE A 7 -16.35 -29.25 28.79
CA ILE A 7 -17.35 -28.23 28.45
C ILE A 7 -16.78 -26.82 28.57
N PHE A 8 -16.00 -26.54 29.62
CA PHE A 8 -15.37 -25.23 29.80
C PHE A 8 -14.39 -24.91 28.67
N CYS A 9 -13.56 -25.87 28.24
CA CYS A 9 -12.64 -25.68 27.11
C CYS A 9 -13.37 -25.47 25.78
N ILE A 10 -14.48 -26.16 25.53
CA ILE A 10 -15.29 -25.99 24.30
C ILE A 10 -15.92 -24.59 24.27
N LEU A 11 -16.48 -24.13 25.38
CA LEU A 11 -17.09 -22.80 25.48
C LEU A 11 -16.05 -21.69 25.36
N PHE A 12 -14.88 -21.83 25.99
CA PHE A 12 -13.78 -20.87 25.89
C PHE A 12 -13.20 -20.77 24.47
N SER A 13 -13.18 -21.88 23.74
CA SER A 13 -12.73 -21.91 22.33
C SER A 13 -13.70 -21.20 21.37
N PHE A 14 -14.99 -21.14 21.70
CA PHE A 14 -16.00 -20.46 20.87
C PHE A 14 -15.97 -18.93 21.05
N SER A 15 -15.58 -18.45 22.24
CA SER A 15 -15.45 -17.03 22.57
C SER A 15 -14.26 -16.33 21.91
N LEU A 16 -13.31 -17.10 21.35
CA LEU A 16 -12.11 -16.59 20.68
C LEU A 16 -12.29 -16.36 19.19
N THR A 17 -13.52 -16.46 18.66
CA THR A 17 -13.82 -15.86 17.36
C THR A 17 -13.78 -14.35 17.52
N ALA A 18 -12.57 -13.82 17.46
CA ALA A 18 -12.28 -12.40 17.54
C ALA A 18 -13.25 -11.67 16.60
N LEU A 19 -14.08 -10.81 17.17
CA LEU A 19 -14.82 -9.78 16.46
C LEU A 19 -13.81 -8.75 15.94
N ALA A 20 -12.92 -9.18 15.05
CA ALA A 20 -12.17 -8.26 14.23
C ALA A 20 -13.20 -7.56 13.36
N GLN A 21 -13.19 -6.23 13.37
CA GLN A 21 -14.01 -5.45 12.47
C GLN A 21 -13.73 -5.95 11.06
N THR A 22 -14.76 -6.46 10.38
CA THR A 22 -14.69 -6.63 8.94
C THR A 22 -14.68 -5.23 8.36
N ILE A 23 -13.50 -4.66 8.12
CA ILE A 23 -13.38 -3.44 7.35
C ILE A 23 -13.79 -3.82 5.92
N PRO A 24 -14.93 -3.34 5.40
CA PRO A 24 -15.35 -3.69 4.06
C PRO A 24 -14.51 -2.88 3.09
N TYR A 25 -13.28 -3.33 2.83
CA TYR A 25 -12.40 -2.71 1.85
C TYR A 25 -13.14 -2.54 0.50
N THR A 26 -14.03 -3.48 0.16
CA THR A 26 -14.94 -3.46 -1.01
C THR A 26 -15.86 -2.25 -1.18
N LYS A 27 -16.03 -1.40 -0.17
CA LYS A 27 -16.89 -0.20 -0.27
C LYS A 27 -16.11 1.12 -0.34
N GLY A 28 -14.78 1.08 -0.22
CA GLY A 28 -13.92 2.26 -0.11
C GLY A 28 -13.07 2.54 -1.35
N ARG A 29 -12.40 3.70 -1.31
CA ARG A 29 -11.27 4.02 -2.19
C ARG A 29 -10.00 3.95 -1.36
N ILE A 30 -8.96 3.37 -1.94
CA ILE A 30 -7.63 3.32 -1.37
C ILE A 30 -6.81 4.42 -2.03
N VAL A 31 -6.08 5.14 -1.18
CA VAL A 31 -5.08 6.13 -1.55
C VAL A 31 -3.81 5.75 -0.82
N ILE A 32 -2.69 5.68 -1.53
CA ILE A 32 -1.38 5.40 -0.94
C ILE A 32 -0.48 6.58 -1.21
N SER A 33 0.22 7.01 -0.16
CA SER A 33 1.31 7.98 -0.19
C SER A 33 2.58 7.26 0.27
N SER A 34 3.64 7.37 -0.52
CA SER A 34 4.89 6.65 -0.36
C SER A 34 6.06 7.60 -0.53
N ASP A 35 6.88 7.70 0.52
CA ASP A 35 8.03 8.60 0.58
C ASP A 35 9.00 8.38 -0.60
N GLY A 36 9.21 7.11 -0.95
CA GLY A 36 10.22 6.68 -1.92
C GLY A 36 11.61 6.60 -1.32
N ASN A 37 12.60 6.20 -2.13
CA ASN A 37 13.96 6.05 -1.64
C ASN A 37 14.85 7.24 -2.00
N GLU A 38 15.32 7.95 -0.97
CA GLU A 38 16.37 8.97 -1.09
C GLU A 38 17.73 8.48 -0.57
N HIS A 39 17.73 7.63 0.45
CA HIS A 39 18.92 7.34 1.24
C HIS A 39 19.64 6.05 0.81
N ASP A 40 18.93 5.02 0.35
CA ASP A 40 19.53 3.80 -0.18
C ASP A 40 18.74 3.14 -1.34
N GLU A 41 18.60 1.80 -1.40
CA GLU A 41 17.91 1.08 -2.49
C GLU A 41 16.73 0.21 -2.03
N ASP A 42 16.53 0.04 -0.73
CA ASP A 42 15.57 -0.93 -0.18
C ASP A 42 14.10 -0.61 -0.53
N ASP A 43 13.74 0.68 -0.60
CA ASP A 43 12.39 1.14 -0.93
C ASP A 43 12.07 1.14 -2.44
N TRP A 44 13.04 0.87 -3.33
CA TRP A 44 12.74 0.80 -4.77
C TRP A 44 11.74 -0.30 -5.10
N ALA A 45 11.70 -1.39 -4.34
CA ALA A 45 10.72 -2.46 -4.55
C ALA A 45 9.39 -2.25 -3.78
N ALA A 46 9.28 -1.21 -2.95
CA ALA A 46 8.12 -1.00 -2.08
C ALA A 46 6.83 -0.77 -2.88
N THR A 47 6.90 -0.01 -3.98
CA THR A 47 5.75 0.25 -4.86
C THR A 47 5.20 -1.01 -5.51
N PRO A 48 5.97 -1.81 -6.28
CA PRO A 48 5.45 -3.03 -6.89
C PRO A 48 4.97 -4.04 -5.83
N MET A 49 5.61 -4.11 -4.67
CA MET A 49 5.16 -4.97 -3.57
C MET A 49 3.79 -4.53 -3.02
N SER A 50 3.58 -3.24 -2.80
CA SER A 50 2.29 -2.68 -2.35
C SER A 50 1.17 -3.01 -3.35
N LEU A 51 1.44 -2.83 -4.65
CA LEU A 51 0.48 -3.13 -5.70
C LEU A 51 0.19 -4.64 -5.80
N ALA A 52 1.21 -5.49 -5.67
CA ALA A 52 1.05 -6.94 -5.67
C ALA A 52 0.18 -7.42 -4.50
N LEU A 53 0.36 -6.84 -3.30
CA LEU A 53 -0.47 -7.15 -2.12
C LEU A 53 -1.93 -6.74 -2.34
N LEU A 54 -2.18 -5.55 -2.88
CA LEU A 54 -3.53 -5.11 -3.24
C LEU A 54 -4.17 -6.04 -4.27
N LYS A 55 -3.42 -6.43 -5.30
CA LYS A 55 -3.87 -7.38 -6.32
C LYS A 55 -4.18 -8.75 -5.73
N ALA A 56 -3.33 -9.27 -4.86
CA ALA A 56 -3.53 -10.56 -4.18
C ALA A 56 -4.77 -10.55 -3.28
N ALA A 57 -5.11 -9.41 -2.69
CA ALA A 57 -6.31 -9.20 -1.90
C ALA A 57 -7.58 -8.89 -2.74
N GLY A 58 -7.46 -8.74 -4.06
CA GLY A 58 -8.57 -8.34 -4.94
C GLY A 58 -9.02 -6.88 -4.73
N LEU A 59 -8.13 -6.04 -4.22
CA LEU A 59 -8.38 -4.63 -3.87
C LEU A 59 -7.75 -3.65 -4.87
N GLU A 60 -7.06 -4.13 -5.91
CA GLU A 60 -6.39 -3.27 -6.90
C GLU A 60 -7.37 -2.29 -7.56
N SER A 61 -8.63 -2.70 -7.74
CA SER A 61 -9.67 -1.87 -8.36
C SER A 61 -10.14 -0.71 -7.47
N GLN A 62 -9.83 -0.74 -6.17
CA GLN A 62 -10.14 0.31 -5.20
C GLN A 62 -9.01 1.33 -5.08
N LEU A 63 -7.79 1.00 -5.53
CA LEU A 63 -6.69 1.94 -5.53
C LEU A 63 -6.93 3.04 -6.56
N THR A 64 -7.17 4.26 -6.07
CA THR A 64 -7.50 5.41 -6.91
C THR A 64 -6.33 6.34 -7.14
N VAL A 65 -5.49 6.54 -6.13
CA VAL A 65 -4.30 7.39 -6.20
C VAL A 65 -3.15 6.65 -5.52
N TYR A 66 -2.00 6.65 -6.18
CA TYR A 66 -0.73 6.22 -5.62
C TYR A 66 0.29 7.32 -5.86
N THR A 67 0.71 8.00 -4.81
CA THR A 67 1.81 8.97 -4.86
C THR A 67 3.11 8.29 -4.46
N PHE A 68 4.19 8.63 -5.15
CA PHE A 68 5.54 8.10 -4.90
C PHE A 68 6.56 9.23 -4.98
N SER A 69 7.72 9.03 -4.36
CA SER A 69 8.71 10.09 -4.19
C SER A 69 8.11 11.29 -3.44
N ASP A 70 7.33 11.00 -2.40
CA ASP A 70 6.70 12.00 -1.52
C ASP A 70 7.70 12.72 -0.62
N HIS A 71 8.94 12.24 -0.59
CA HIS A 71 10.10 12.93 -0.07
C HIS A 71 10.50 14.13 -0.96
N THR A 72 9.59 15.08 -1.13
CA THR A 72 9.68 16.19 -2.10
C THR A 72 10.91 17.09 -1.92
N TRP A 73 11.52 17.08 -0.73
CA TRP A 73 12.72 17.84 -0.42
C TRP A 73 14.00 17.00 -0.49
N GLY A 74 13.91 15.71 -0.79
CA GLY A 74 15.02 14.74 -0.80
C GLY A 74 15.25 14.16 -2.17
N SER A 75 14.22 13.62 -2.84
CA SER A 75 14.38 12.72 -3.99
C SER A 75 15.45 13.16 -5.00
N ASN A 76 16.42 12.28 -5.27
CA ASN A 76 17.54 12.43 -6.20
C ASN A 76 18.67 13.39 -5.76
N LYS A 77 18.82 13.70 -4.47
CA LYS A 77 19.86 14.63 -3.98
C LYS A 77 21.11 13.92 -3.46
N GLU A 78 20.94 12.93 -2.60
CA GLU A 78 21.99 12.10 -2.04
C GLU A 78 22.40 11.00 -3.02
N LYS A 79 21.46 10.53 -3.85
CA LYS A 79 21.68 9.47 -4.83
C LYS A 79 21.20 9.84 -6.24
N PRO A 80 22.12 10.29 -7.12
CA PRO A 80 21.80 10.56 -8.51
C PRO A 80 21.18 9.35 -9.24
N GLY A 81 20.04 9.55 -9.88
CA GLY A 81 19.27 8.54 -10.60
C GLY A 81 18.22 7.79 -9.76
N ALA A 82 18.10 8.07 -8.46
CA ALA A 82 17.10 7.43 -7.61
C ALA A 82 15.66 7.74 -8.05
N ASP A 83 15.40 8.94 -8.55
CA ASP A 83 14.11 9.31 -9.15
C ASP A 83 13.73 8.44 -10.35
N ALA A 84 14.70 8.10 -11.22
CA ALA A 84 14.47 7.22 -12.36
C ALA A 84 14.11 5.80 -11.90
N GLN A 85 14.76 5.30 -10.85
CA GLN A 85 14.45 3.99 -10.25
C GLN A 85 13.06 4.00 -9.61
N MET A 86 12.69 5.07 -8.91
CA MET A 86 11.35 5.23 -8.35
C MET A 86 10.27 5.29 -9.44
N ARG A 87 10.52 6.00 -10.54
CA ARG A 87 9.62 6.01 -11.71
C ARG A 87 9.50 4.63 -12.34
N GLU A 88 10.62 3.92 -12.54
CA GLU A 88 10.60 2.55 -13.07
C GLU A 88 9.79 1.62 -12.15
N SER A 89 10.06 1.66 -10.86
CA SER A 89 9.32 0.92 -9.83
C SER A 89 7.82 1.17 -9.89
N ALA A 90 7.40 2.43 -9.94
CA ALA A 90 6.00 2.81 -10.01
C ALA A 90 5.34 2.32 -11.30
N PHE A 91 5.93 2.60 -12.46
CA PHE A 91 5.30 2.27 -13.74
C PHE A 91 5.36 0.78 -14.10
N MET A 92 6.43 0.08 -13.72
CA MET A 92 6.51 -1.38 -13.90
C MET A 92 5.60 -2.11 -12.92
N GLY A 93 5.55 -1.66 -11.65
CA GLY A 93 4.56 -2.16 -10.69
C GLY A 93 3.13 -1.94 -11.15
N ALA A 94 2.80 -0.75 -11.65
CA ALA A 94 1.49 -0.43 -12.21
C ALA A 94 1.14 -1.33 -13.41
N LYS A 95 2.11 -1.58 -14.30
CA LYS A 95 1.95 -2.47 -15.45
C LYS A 95 1.65 -3.91 -15.04
N TRP A 96 2.31 -4.42 -13.99
CA TRP A 96 2.17 -5.81 -13.56
C TRP A 96 0.97 -6.06 -12.65
N PHE A 97 0.66 -5.14 -11.74
CA PHE A 97 -0.30 -5.36 -10.66
C PHE A 97 -1.38 -4.29 -10.54
N GLY A 98 -1.21 -3.15 -11.22
CA GLY A 98 -2.12 -2.02 -11.13
C GLY A 98 -3.41 -2.17 -11.95
N THR A 99 -4.19 -1.08 -11.96
CA THR A 99 -5.40 -0.92 -12.76
C THR A 99 -5.37 0.40 -13.54
N LYS A 100 -6.07 0.47 -14.67
CA LYS A 100 -6.20 1.70 -15.49
C LYS A 100 -6.90 2.85 -14.75
N LYS A 101 -7.53 2.57 -13.61
CA LYS A 101 -8.24 3.55 -12.78
C LYS A 101 -7.34 4.29 -11.79
N THR A 102 -6.14 3.76 -11.51
CA THR A 102 -5.22 4.36 -10.55
C THR A 102 -4.45 5.50 -11.19
N LYS A 103 -4.42 6.65 -10.52
CA LYS A 103 -3.52 7.76 -10.83
C LYS A 103 -2.19 7.53 -10.12
N PHE A 104 -1.10 7.43 -10.89
CA PHE A 104 0.26 7.42 -10.36
C PHE A 104 0.84 8.83 -10.47
N ILE A 105 1.32 9.37 -9.36
CA ILE A 105 1.82 10.75 -9.28
C ILE A 105 3.17 10.75 -8.59
N GLU A 106 4.20 11.23 -9.28
CA GLU A 106 5.50 11.52 -8.68
C GLU A 106 5.39 12.84 -7.92
N ALA A 107 5.29 12.79 -6.59
CA ALA A 107 4.98 13.97 -5.80
C ALA A 107 6.11 15.00 -5.83
N VAL A 108 7.39 14.59 -5.86
CA VAL A 108 8.51 15.53 -6.03
C VAL A 108 8.42 16.33 -7.34
N ALA A 109 7.89 15.73 -8.41
CA ALA A 109 7.73 16.40 -9.70
C ALA A 109 6.45 17.26 -9.77
N ALA A 110 5.38 16.86 -9.09
CA ALA A 110 4.07 17.52 -9.15
C ALA A 110 3.41 17.66 -7.76
N PRO A 111 4.02 18.38 -6.80
CA PRO A 111 3.60 18.34 -5.39
C PRO A 111 2.19 18.92 -5.17
N ASN A 112 1.85 20.02 -5.85
CA ASN A 112 0.51 20.61 -5.75
C ASN A 112 -0.57 19.67 -6.30
N TYR A 113 -0.27 18.92 -7.36
CA TYR A 113 -1.22 17.97 -7.93
C TYR A 113 -1.39 16.75 -7.01
N ALA A 114 -0.29 16.25 -6.42
CA ALA A 114 -0.35 15.21 -5.40
C ALA A 114 -1.24 15.63 -4.22
N ILE A 115 -1.04 16.83 -3.67
CA ILE A 115 -1.86 17.35 -2.55
C ILE A 115 -3.35 17.41 -2.92
N ILE A 116 -3.67 17.93 -4.11
CA ILE A 116 -5.06 18.03 -4.58
C ILE A 116 -5.72 16.65 -4.70
N GLU A 117 -4.99 15.62 -5.12
CA GLU A 117 -5.54 14.28 -5.30
C GLU A 117 -5.60 13.47 -3.98
N LEU A 118 -4.84 13.88 -2.97
CA LEU A 118 -4.83 13.29 -1.62
C LEU A 118 -5.87 13.89 -0.66
N THR A 119 -6.40 15.09 -0.94
CA THR A 119 -7.29 15.86 -0.04
C THR A 119 -8.71 16.03 -0.60
#